data_AF-A0A372G2Q3-F1
#
_entry.id   AF-A0A372G2Q3-F1
#
_cell.length_a   1.000
_cell.length_b   1.000
_cell.length_c   1.000
_cell.angle_alpha   90.00
_cell.angle_beta   90.00
_cell.angle_gamma   90.00
#
_symmetry.space_group_name_H-M   'P 1'
#
loop_
_entity.id
_entity.type
_entity.pdbx_description
1 polymer ?
#
loop_
_entity_poly.entity_id
_entity_poly.type
_entity_poly.pdbx_seq_one_letter_code
_entity_poly.pdbx_strand_id
1 'polypeptide(L)'
;MRHEPDDPRHDGPSTSQPQPRPQPQPVQQHCCAHPRETPLASAEDVADADDILIAHAPRAVSRLRCGCGDDYPCAEVRFATLVKAATVRASR
;
A
#
# COMPACT_ATOMS: atom_id res chain seq x y z
N MET A 1 19.46 -13.66 -57.12
CA MET A 1 18.08 -13.95 -56.68
C MET A 1 18.14 -14.27 -55.19
N ARG A 2 17.51 -13.44 -54.35
CA ARG A 2 17.48 -13.61 -52.89
C ARG A 2 16.42 -14.65 -52.53
N HIS A 3 16.71 -15.53 -51.59
CA HIS A 3 15.72 -16.36 -50.91
C HIS A 3 15.98 -16.21 -49.41
N GLU A 4 15.12 -15.44 -48.73
CA GLU A 4 14.94 -15.51 -47.28
C GLU A 4 13.96 -16.65 -46.99
N PRO A 5 14.25 -17.56 -46.05
CA PRO A 5 13.24 -18.44 -45.51
C PRO A 5 12.63 -17.86 -44.21
N ASP A 6 11.35 -17.54 -44.35
CA ASP A 6 10.24 -17.54 -43.38
C ASP A 6 10.55 -17.56 -41.87
N ASP A 7 10.20 -16.45 -41.24
CA ASP A 7 10.12 -16.20 -39.79
C ASP A 7 8.83 -16.85 -39.22
N PRO A 8 8.90 -17.87 -38.35
CA PRO A 8 7.69 -18.44 -37.78
C PRO A 8 7.14 -17.50 -36.70
N ARG A 9 6.17 -16.68 -37.10
CA ARG A 9 5.29 -15.95 -36.18
C ARG A 9 4.60 -16.95 -35.25
N HIS A 10 5.05 -17.00 -34.00
CA HIS A 10 4.34 -17.66 -32.92
C HIS A 10 3.13 -16.79 -32.51
N ASP A 11 2.06 -16.84 -33.31
CA ASP A 11 0.72 -16.43 -32.90
C ASP A 11 0.09 -17.54 -32.05
N GLY A 12 0.41 -17.56 -30.76
CA GLY A 12 -0.29 -18.35 -29.76
C GLY A 12 -1.17 -17.45 -28.89
N PRO A 13 -2.46 -17.74 -28.67
CA PRO A 13 -3.27 -16.95 -27.75
C PRO A 13 -2.73 -17.13 -26.33
N SER A 14 -2.13 -16.08 -25.76
CA SER A 14 -1.83 -16.00 -24.34
C SER A 14 -3.15 -16.05 -23.57
N THR A 15 -3.54 -17.25 -23.15
CA THR A 15 -4.56 -17.46 -22.13
C THR A 15 -3.96 -17.07 -20.78
N SER A 16 -3.93 -15.77 -20.51
CA SER A 16 -3.63 -15.22 -19.19
C SER A 16 -4.73 -15.64 -18.22
N GLN A 17 -4.60 -16.83 -17.61
CA GLN A 17 -5.40 -17.14 -16.43
C GLN A 17 -4.99 -16.18 -15.31
N PRO A 18 -5.92 -15.47 -14.66
CA PRO A 18 -5.59 -14.68 -13.48
C PRO A 18 -5.16 -15.63 -12.35
N GLN A 19 -3.94 -15.45 -11.84
CA GLN A 19 -3.48 -16.23 -10.69
C GLN A 19 -4.36 -15.93 -9.47
N PRO A 20 -4.78 -16.95 -8.69
CA PRO A 20 -5.54 -16.74 -7.48
C PRO A 20 -4.72 -15.93 -6.47
N ARG A 21 -5.36 -14.93 -5.87
CA ARG A 21 -4.75 -14.05 -4.87
C ARG A 21 -4.23 -14.91 -3.70
N PRO A 22 -2.94 -14.82 -3.33
CA PRO A 22 -2.42 -15.60 -2.20
C PRO A 22 -3.18 -15.21 -0.92
N GLN A 23 -3.67 -16.23 -0.21
CA GLN A 23 -4.36 -16.08 1.06
C GLN A 23 -3.38 -15.51 2.11
N PRO A 24 -3.78 -14.58 2.98
CA PRO A 24 -2.93 -14.12 4.07
C PRO A 24 -2.72 -15.27 5.07
N GLN A 25 -1.50 -15.79 5.10
CA GLN A 25 -1.05 -16.76 6.11
C GLN A 25 -1.04 -16.08 7.50
N PRO A 26 -1.43 -16.77 8.58
CA PRO A 26 -1.30 -16.23 9.93
C PRO A 26 0.18 -15.96 10.24
N VAL A 27 0.53 -14.68 10.42
CA VAL A 27 1.89 -14.25 10.78
C VAL A 27 2.21 -14.71 12.20
N GLN A 28 2.79 -15.90 12.32
CA GLN A 28 3.36 -16.32 13.59
C GLN A 28 4.60 -15.47 13.87
N GLN A 29 4.48 -14.60 14.86
CA GLN A 29 5.54 -13.74 15.38
C GLN A 29 6.62 -14.58 16.04
N HIS A 30 7.65 -14.96 15.27
CA HIS A 30 8.92 -15.49 15.80
C HIS A 30 10.02 -14.50 15.41
N CYS A 31 10.14 -13.41 16.16
CA CYS A 31 10.89 -12.25 15.69
C CYS A 31 12.42 -12.44 15.69
N CYS A 32 13.01 -13.38 16.43
CA CYS A 32 14.46 -13.35 16.65
C CYS A 32 15.10 -14.73 16.93
N ALA A 33 15.50 -15.44 15.87
CA ALA A 33 16.68 -16.32 15.88
C ALA A 33 17.04 -16.74 14.44
N HIS A 34 17.62 -15.83 13.65
CA HIS A 34 18.24 -16.19 12.37
C HIS A 34 19.78 -16.08 12.49
N PRO A 35 20.55 -17.05 11.96
CA PRO A 35 22.00 -16.92 11.85
C PRO A 35 22.35 -15.64 11.08
N ARG A 36 23.29 -14.85 11.59
CA ARG A 36 23.63 -13.48 11.16
C ARG A 36 24.37 -13.39 9.83
N GLU A 37 24.11 -14.27 8.87
CA GLU A 37 24.98 -14.40 7.68
C GLU A 37 24.25 -14.40 6.34
N THR A 38 22.91 -14.39 6.31
CA THR A 38 22.18 -14.20 5.06
C THR A 38 21.84 -12.71 4.88
N PRO A 39 22.28 -12.07 3.78
CA PRO A 39 21.82 -10.74 3.43
C PRO A 39 20.30 -10.67 3.41
N LEU A 40 19.72 -9.62 3.99
CA LEU A 40 18.28 -9.41 4.04
C LEU A 40 17.67 -9.01 2.69
N ALA A 41 18.52 -8.74 1.70
CA ALA A 41 18.15 -8.36 0.34
C ALA A 41 18.98 -9.19 -0.65
N SER A 42 18.34 -9.64 -1.72
CA SER A 42 19.00 -10.27 -2.86
C SER A 42 19.77 -9.24 -3.69
N ALA A 43 20.63 -9.69 -4.61
CA ALA A 43 21.35 -8.78 -5.51
C ALA A 43 20.38 -8.09 -6.47
N GLU A 44 19.31 -8.79 -6.84
CA GLU A 44 18.20 -8.31 -7.65
C GLU A 44 17.41 -7.22 -6.92
N ASP A 45 17.11 -7.42 -5.62
CA ASP A 45 16.44 -6.39 -4.80
C ASP A 45 17.24 -5.08 -4.73
N VAL A 46 18.58 -5.16 -4.74
CA VAL A 46 19.47 -3.99 -4.72
C VAL A 46 19.54 -3.33 -6.09
N ALA A 47 19.62 -4.10 -7.17
CA ALA A 47 19.63 -3.58 -8.53
C ALA A 47 18.32 -2.86 -8.90
N ASP A 48 17.18 -3.44 -8.50
CA ASP A 48 15.85 -2.85 -8.73
C ASP A 48 15.61 -1.60 -7.84
N ALA A 49 16.30 -1.47 -6.71
CA ALA A 49 16.18 -0.29 -5.85
C ALA A 49 16.69 1.00 -6.52
N ASP A 50 17.69 0.88 -7.39
CA ASP A 50 18.22 2.02 -8.17
C ASP A 50 17.26 2.46 -9.29
N ASP A 51 16.41 1.54 -9.79
CA ASP A 51 15.41 1.80 -10.84
C ASP A 51 14.05 2.31 -10.29
N ILE A 52 13.76 2.10 -9.00
CA ILE A 52 12.55 2.61 -8.31
C ILE A 52 12.88 3.89 -7.53
N LEU A 53 13.42 4.90 -8.23
CA LEU A 53 13.54 6.27 -7.69
C LEU A 53 12.55 7.23 -8.34
N ILE A 54 11.32 6.78 -8.60
CA ILE A 54 10.19 7.71 -8.68
C ILE A 54 9.75 7.96 -7.24
N ALA A 55 10.52 8.76 -6.50
CA ALA A 55 10.03 9.36 -5.28
C ALA A 55 8.77 10.12 -5.66
N HIS A 56 7.60 9.61 -5.27
CA HIS A 56 6.38 10.38 -5.38
C HIS A 56 6.66 11.77 -4.79
N ALA A 57 6.28 12.82 -5.52
CA ALA A 57 6.40 14.16 -4.99
C ALA A 57 5.82 14.19 -3.56
N PRO A 58 6.53 14.78 -2.58
CA PRO A 58 6.06 14.80 -1.21
C PRO A 58 4.61 15.27 -1.17
N ARG A 59 3.71 14.41 -0.67
CA ARG A 59 2.30 14.77 -0.56
C ARG A 59 2.18 15.80 0.55
N ALA A 60 1.60 16.95 0.25
CA ALA A 60 1.26 17.93 1.28
C ALA A 60 0.17 17.34 2.18
N VAL A 61 0.44 17.21 3.48
CA VAL A 61 -0.54 16.79 4.48
C VAL A 61 -0.97 18.03 5.27
N SER A 62 -2.21 18.46 5.08
CA SER A 62 -2.80 19.54 5.90
C SER A 62 -3.47 18.95 7.14
N ARG A 63 -3.22 19.54 8.31
CA ARG A 63 -3.95 19.23 9.55
C ARG A 63 -4.97 20.32 9.83
N LEU A 64 -6.21 19.92 10.08
CA LEU A 64 -7.23 20.84 10.56
C LEU A 64 -7.04 21.02 12.07
N ARG A 65 -6.86 22.27 12.52
CA ARG A 65 -6.78 22.62 13.94
C ARG A 65 -7.99 23.46 14.35
N CYS A 66 -8.47 23.24 15.56
CA CYS A 66 -9.50 24.06 16.17
C CYS A 66 -8.91 25.43 16.59
N GLY A 67 -9.79 26.41 16.88
CA GLY A 67 -9.37 27.70 17.42
C GLY A 67 -8.65 27.62 18.77
N CYS A 68 -8.84 26.53 19.51
CA CYS A 68 -8.11 26.23 20.75
C CYS A 68 -6.65 25.77 20.51
N GLY A 69 -6.27 25.49 19.26
CA GLY A 69 -4.93 24.99 18.91
C GLY A 69 -4.81 23.47 18.89
N ASP A 70 -5.80 22.68 19.27
CA ASP A 70 -5.70 21.22 19.13
C ASP A 70 -6.10 20.74 17.74
N ASP A 71 -5.74 19.50 17.40
CA ASP A 71 -6.25 18.86 16.17
C ASP A 71 -7.77 18.72 16.22
N TYR A 72 -8.41 18.96 15.07
CA TYR A 72 -9.81 18.69 14.90
C TYR A 72 -10.05 17.18 14.73
N PRO A 73 -11.04 16.58 15.43
CA PRO A 73 -11.92 17.21 16.41
C PRO A 73 -11.29 17.25 17.82
N CYS A 74 -11.21 18.45 18.40
CA CYS A 74 -10.75 18.64 19.77
C CYS A 74 -11.79 18.13 20.79
N ALA A 75 -11.43 18.09 22.08
CA ALA A 75 -12.29 17.57 23.14
C ALA A 75 -13.67 18.26 23.20
N GLU A 76 -13.71 19.59 23.03
CA GLU A 76 -14.96 20.35 23.03
C GLU A 76 -15.86 19.99 21.85
N VAL A 77 -15.29 19.86 20.64
CA VAL A 77 -16.04 19.44 19.44
C VAL A 77 -16.58 18.02 19.60
N ARG A 78 -15.78 17.11 20.16
CA ARG A 78 -16.22 15.73 20.46
C ARG A 78 -17.38 15.74 21.45
N PHE A 79 -17.28 16.51 22.52
CA PHE A 79 -18.36 16.65 23.49
C PHE A 79 -19.64 17.22 22.85
N ALA A 80 -19.53 18.32 22.10
CA ALA A 80 -20.67 18.91 21.39
C ALA A 80 -21.33 17.92 20.42
N THR A 81 -20.54 17.10 19.73
CA THR A 81 -21.03 16.06 18.82
C THR A 81 -21.81 14.98 19.58
N LEU A 82 -21.31 14.55 20.75
CA LEU A 82 -22.00 13.58 21.60
C LEU A 82 -23.33 14.13 22.13
N VAL A 83 -23.34 15.35 22.65
CA VAL A 83 -24.57 16.00 23.15
C VAL A 83 -25.59 16.15 22.03
N LYS A 84 -25.17 16.63 20.86
CA LYS A 84 -26.05 16.74 19.69
C LYS A 84 -26.65 15.40 19.28
N ALA A 85 -25.86 14.33 19.30
CA ALA A 85 -26.37 12.99 19.00
C ALA A 85 -27.38 12.51 20.05
N ALA A 86 -27.14 12.79 21.33
CA ALA A 86 -28.03 12.44 22.43
C ALA A 86 -29.36 13.22 22.37
N THR A 87 -29.33 14.53 22.10
CA THR A 87 -30.55 15.34 21.97
C THR A 87 -31.42 14.89 20.80
N VAL A 88 -30.81 14.59 19.64
CA VAL A 88 -31.54 14.04 18.48
C VAL A 88 -32.22 12.71 18.79
N ARG A 89 -31.62 11.86 19.62
CA ARG A 89 -32.23 10.60 20.06
C ARG A 89 -33.37 10.81 21.04
N ALA A 90 -33.25 11.76 21.95
CA ALA A 90 -34.29 12.07 22.93
C ALA A 90 -35.55 12.71 22.32
N SER A 91 -35.42 13.33 21.14
CA SER A 91 -36.56 13.94 20.42
C SER A 91 -37.25 13.01 19.42
N ARG A 92 -36.86 11.72 19.35
CA ARG A 92 -37.54 10.69 18.55
C ARG A 92 -38.32 9.77 19.46
#